data_AF-A0A166RKG2-F1
#
_entry.id   AF-A0A166RKG2-F1
#
_cell.length_a   1.000
_cell.length_b   1.000
_cell.length_c   1.000
_cell.angle_alpha   90.00
_cell.angle_beta   90.00
_cell.angle_gamma   90.00
#
_symmetry.space_group_name_H-M   'P 1'
#
loop_
_entity.id
_entity.type
_entity.pdbx_description
1 polymer ?
#
loop_
_entity_poly.entity_id
_entity_poly.type
_entity_poly.pdbx_seq_one_letter_code
_entity_poly.pdbx_strand_id
1 'polypeptide(L)'
;MGRLRSQKNLSPPAPPVQSSSTPGVDYYPPAWDRQRFLNADRADLATLAENQIATMREGLRAELGEQAFEEYFEEMWRRTKLREGIPEPEVGPPNFMMAMSRHAHGKKDDEWPEWGFVGFRATYGDEDAWGAFLKRFGEVLDETFDFYASVKGMAEVRAKFRVRWIEDPALDGAAPQEIGNRFRGMEHTDCFFPHSLCLSVTQKALESVLTSPMPASAKLRWRPQIPFVLAVAAECGERIPNNPGDEDEEEAGDNFRGYFNVAVESLLDELFTIVVTDMSAPYEFGAFVKGEDIWRSGIGDPHPAYVGN
;
A
#
# COMPACT_ATOMS: atom_id res chain seq x y z
N MET A 1 41.80 13.27 12.36
CA MET A 1 40.76 14.16 12.92
C MET A 1 39.40 13.59 12.58
N GLY A 2 38.79 12.88 13.53
CA GLY A 2 37.47 12.25 13.34
C GLY A 2 36.35 13.27 13.51
N ARG A 3 35.37 13.26 12.59
CA ARG A 3 34.12 14.00 12.76
C ARG A 3 33.03 13.03 13.21
N LEU A 4 32.48 13.32 14.39
CA LEU A 4 31.29 12.72 14.97
C LEU A 4 30.11 12.79 13.98
N ARG A 5 29.46 11.66 13.72
CA ARG A 5 28.15 11.62 13.07
C ARG A 5 27.08 11.92 14.11
N SER A 6 26.35 13.00 13.85
CA SER A 6 25.19 13.43 14.61
C SER A 6 24.06 12.42 14.48
N GLN A 7 23.66 11.80 15.59
CA GLN A 7 22.34 11.16 15.74
C GLN A 7 21.27 12.25 15.65
N LYS A 8 20.60 12.35 14.51
CA LYS A 8 19.34 13.09 14.36
C LYS A 8 18.49 12.31 13.35
N ASN A 9 17.55 11.53 13.86
CA ASN A 9 16.25 11.17 13.29
C ASN A 9 15.59 10.12 14.21
N LEU A 10 15.46 10.46 15.49
CA LEU A 10 14.45 9.86 16.34
C LEU A 10 13.30 10.87 16.37
N SER A 11 12.11 10.43 15.97
CA SER A 11 10.88 11.19 16.16
C SER A 11 10.82 11.68 17.61
N PRO A 12 10.36 12.92 17.86
CA PRO A 12 10.19 13.39 19.23
C PRO A 12 9.27 12.41 19.99
N PRO A 13 9.52 12.16 21.29
CA PRO A 13 8.61 11.36 22.09
C PRO A 13 7.21 11.97 21.97
N ALA A 14 6.21 11.13 21.70
CA ALA A 14 4.82 11.55 21.67
C ALA A 14 4.52 12.38 22.93
N PRO A 15 3.78 13.51 22.80
CA PRO A 15 3.44 14.32 23.96
C PRO A 15 2.74 13.44 25.00
N PRO A 16 2.95 13.70 26.31
CA PRO A 16 2.19 13.00 27.34
C PRO A 16 0.70 13.21 27.05
N VAL A 17 -0.02 12.12 26.81
CA VAL A 17 -1.48 12.13 26.61
C VAL A 17 -2.07 12.74 27.88
N GLN A 18 -2.50 13.99 27.79
CA GLN A 18 -3.13 14.69 28.90
C GLN A 18 -4.42 13.97 29.25
N SER A 19 -4.57 13.58 30.51
CA SER A 19 -5.78 13.00 31.07
C SER A 19 -6.92 14.02 31.04
N SER A 20 -7.65 14.12 29.93
CA SER A 20 -8.93 14.83 29.90
C SER A 20 -10.00 13.89 30.45
N SER A 21 -10.22 13.98 31.76
CA SER A 21 -11.26 13.27 32.50
C SER A 21 -12.65 13.68 32.01
N THR A 22 -13.23 12.91 31.10
CA THR A 22 -14.66 12.97 30.80
C THR A 22 -15.37 12.07 31.82
N PRO A 23 -16.41 12.54 32.54
CA PRO A 23 -17.07 11.74 33.57
C PRO A 23 -17.97 10.69 32.92
N GLY A 24 -17.62 9.40 33.02
CA GLY A 24 -18.48 8.32 32.56
C GLY A 24 -17.83 6.93 32.63
N VAL A 25 -18.16 6.19 33.68
CA VAL A 25 -17.88 4.75 33.92
C VAL A 25 -16.41 4.37 33.97
N ASP A 26 -15.88 4.25 35.20
CA ASP A 26 -14.58 3.61 35.44
C ASP A 26 -14.72 2.12 35.12
N TYR A 27 -14.43 1.77 33.86
CA TYR A 27 -14.48 0.41 33.34
C TYR A 27 -13.25 -0.42 33.75
N TYR A 28 -12.34 0.18 34.52
CA TYR A 28 -11.21 -0.51 35.14
C TYR A 28 -11.62 -1.12 36.49
N PRO A 29 -11.23 -2.39 36.75
CA PRO A 29 -11.36 -2.97 38.09
C PRO A 29 -10.57 -2.18 39.14
N PRO A 30 -10.87 -2.35 40.45
CA PRO A 30 -10.09 -1.73 41.51
C PRO A 30 -8.59 -2.02 41.37
N ALA A 31 -7.77 -0.99 41.53
CA ALA A 31 -6.31 -0.99 41.33
C ALA A 31 -5.83 -1.18 39.87
N TRP A 32 -6.73 -1.17 38.88
CA TRP A 32 -6.38 -1.07 37.47
C TRP A 32 -6.63 0.33 36.96
N ASP A 33 -5.80 0.74 36.01
CA ASP A 33 -5.96 1.96 35.24
C ASP A 33 -5.38 1.72 33.83
N ARG A 34 -5.50 2.73 32.96
CA ARG A 34 -4.99 2.67 31.59
C ARG A 34 -3.49 2.40 31.50
N GLN A 35 -2.69 2.93 32.42
CA GLN A 35 -1.24 2.77 32.39
C GLN A 35 -0.83 1.39 32.90
N ARG A 36 -1.48 0.88 33.95
CA ARG A 36 -1.27 -0.48 34.44
C ARG A 36 -1.66 -1.49 33.37
N PHE A 37 -2.79 -1.29 32.70
CA PHE A 37 -3.22 -2.17 31.62
C PHE A 37 -2.22 -2.16 30.45
N LEU A 38 -1.71 -0.99 30.06
CA LEU A 38 -0.71 -0.85 28.97
C LEU A 38 0.60 -1.57 29.27
N ASN A 39 0.95 -1.71 30.56
CA ASN A 39 2.18 -2.33 31.01
C ASN A 39 2.00 -3.75 31.55
N ALA A 40 0.76 -4.27 31.59
CA ALA A 40 0.46 -5.57 32.16
C ALA A 40 1.22 -6.67 31.42
N ASP A 41 1.74 -7.64 32.17
CA ASP A 41 2.27 -8.88 31.61
C ASP A 41 1.22 -10.00 31.65
N ARG A 42 1.61 -11.20 31.19
CA ARG A 42 0.71 -12.36 31.18
C ARG A 42 0.25 -12.77 32.59
N ALA A 43 1.08 -12.59 33.61
CA ALA A 43 0.73 -12.92 34.99
C ALA A 43 -0.24 -11.89 35.57
N ASP A 44 -0.04 -10.61 35.30
CA ASP A 44 -0.96 -9.53 35.66
C ASP A 44 -2.35 -9.77 35.04
N LEU A 45 -2.41 -10.04 33.74
CA LEU A 45 -3.68 -10.30 33.04
C LEU A 45 -4.38 -11.57 33.55
N ALA A 46 -3.62 -12.58 33.99
CA ALA A 46 -4.18 -13.80 34.58
C ALA A 46 -4.85 -13.57 35.95
N THR A 47 -4.61 -12.43 36.62
CA THR A 47 -5.32 -12.07 37.86
C THR A 47 -6.73 -11.53 37.62
N LEU A 48 -7.08 -11.21 36.37
CA LEU A 48 -8.37 -10.70 35.97
C LEU A 48 -9.27 -11.83 35.46
N ALA A 49 -10.57 -11.73 35.75
CA ALA A 49 -11.56 -12.55 35.08
C ALA A 49 -11.75 -12.10 33.62
N GLU A 50 -12.10 -13.01 32.72
CA GLU A 50 -12.22 -12.72 31.28
C GLU A 50 -13.23 -11.61 30.98
N ASN A 51 -14.33 -11.55 31.73
CA ASN A 51 -15.33 -10.48 31.61
C ASN A 51 -14.78 -9.10 32.01
N GLN A 52 -13.82 -9.03 32.95
CA GLN A 52 -13.17 -7.77 33.32
C GLN A 52 -12.24 -7.29 32.21
N ILE A 53 -11.48 -8.21 31.60
CA ILE A 53 -10.65 -7.90 30.44
C ILE A 53 -11.52 -7.41 29.27
N ALA A 54 -12.65 -8.08 29.00
CA ALA A 54 -13.59 -7.66 27.97
C ALA A 54 -14.16 -6.26 28.25
N THR A 55 -14.61 -6.01 29.49
CA THR A 55 -15.13 -4.69 29.92
C THR A 55 -14.09 -3.58 29.75
N MET A 56 -12.84 -3.85 30.14
CA MET A 56 -11.74 -2.91 29.95
C MET A 56 -11.46 -2.61 28.48
N ARG A 57 -11.51 -3.63 27.62
CA ARG A 57 -11.30 -3.48 26.17
C ARG A 57 -12.44 -2.69 25.52
N GLU A 58 -13.68 -3.00 25.86
CA GLU A 58 -14.84 -2.30 25.31
C GLU A 58 -14.90 -0.85 25.78
N GLY A 59 -14.66 -0.58 27.06
CA GLY A 59 -14.60 0.78 27.60
C GLY A 59 -13.48 1.60 26.96
N LEU A 60 -12.28 1.02 26.83
CA LEU A 60 -11.15 1.68 26.20
C LEU A 60 -11.40 1.94 24.70
N ARG A 61 -12.03 1.00 24.00
CA ARG A 61 -12.44 1.17 22.61
C ARG A 61 -13.46 2.30 22.46
N ALA A 62 -14.45 2.36 23.34
CA ALA A 62 -15.47 3.40 23.32
C ALA A 62 -14.88 4.79 23.63
N GLU A 63 -13.89 4.87 24.52
CA GLU A 63 -13.19 6.11 24.87
C GLU A 63 -12.25 6.60 23.75
N LEU A 64 -11.45 5.71 23.17
CA LEU A 64 -10.40 6.07 22.22
C LEU A 64 -10.85 6.08 20.75
N GLY A 65 -11.92 5.35 20.44
CA GLY A 65 -12.22 4.93 19.07
C GLY A 65 -11.30 3.80 18.60
N GLU A 66 -11.68 3.14 17.50
CA GLU A 66 -11.02 1.91 17.04
C GLU A 66 -9.55 2.10 16.65
N GLN A 67 -9.20 3.22 16.00
CA GLN A 67 -7.83 3.48 15.57
C GLN A 67 -6.87 3.59 16.76
N ALA A 68 -7.16 4.48 17.70
CA ALA A 68 -6.31 4.68 18.88
C ALA A 68 -6.35 3.47 19.83
N PHE A 69 -7.44 2.68 19.81
CA PHE A 69 -7.50 1.40 20.49
C PHE A 69 -6.52 0.38 19.91
N GLU A 70 -6.41 0.26 18.58
CA GLU A 70 -5.41 -0.61 17.95
C GLU A 70 -3.98 -0.18 18.28
N GLU A 71 -3.66 1.11 18.12
CA GLU A 71 -2.34 1.67 18.43
C GLU A 71 -1.94 1.41 19.89
N TYR A 72 -2.91 1.47 20.81
CA TYR A 72 -2.70 1.12 22.22
C TYR A 72 -2.29 -0.34 22.42
N PHE A 73 -2.94 -1.29 21.72
CA PHE A 73 -2.60 -2.71 21.82
C PHE A 73 -1.27 -3.06 21.15
N GLU A 74 -0.92 -2.37 20.07
CA GLU A 74 0.40 -2.50 19.46
C GLU A 74 1.51 -2.01 20.38
N GLU A 75 1.30 -0.87 21.04
CA GLU A 75 2.24 -0.38 22.06
C GLU A 75 2.34 -1.33 23.25
N MET A 76 1.21 -1.89 23.73
CA MET A 76 1.20 -2.92 24.77
C MET A 76 2.04 -4.15 24.35
N TRP A 77 1.85 -4.60 23.11
CA TRP A 77 2.60 -5.73 22.56
C TRP A 77 4.09 -5.42 22.41
N ARG A 78 4.44 -4.23 21.91
CA ARG A 78 5.82 -3.76 21.79
C ARG A 78 6.54 -3.73 23.14
N ARG A 79 5.87 -3.22 24.18
CA ARG A 79 6.40 -3.22 25.56
C ARG A 79 6.60 -4.64 26.11
N THR A 80 5.65 -5.53 25.82
CA THR A 80 5.74 -6.94 26.22
C THR A 80 6.96 -7.61 25.60
N LYS A 81 7.16 -7.47 24.29
CA LYS A 81 8.35 -7.97 23.59
C LYS A 81 9.65 -7.44 24.20
N LEU A 82 9.71 -6.14 24.49
CA LEU A 82 10.89 -5.52 25.10
C LEU A 82 11.21 -6.10 26.49
N ARG A 83 10.19 -6.36 27.32
CA ARG A 83 10.39 -6.99 28.65
C ARG A 83 10.84 -8.43 28.54
N GLU A 84 10.29 -9.18 27.59
CA GLU A 84 10.62 -10.59 27.37
C GLU A 84 11.93 -10.78 26.58
N GLY A 85 12.58 -9.68 26.17
CA GLY A 85 13.79 -9.73 25.35
C GLY A 85 13.57 -10.34 23.97
N ILE A 86 12.32 -10.34 23.49
CA ILE A 86 11.98 -10.78 22.14
C ILE A 86 12.44 -9.68 21.18
N PRO A 87 13.42 -9.95 20.30
CA PRO A 87 13.86 -8.95 19.34
C PRO A 87 12.72 -8.55 18.41
N GLU A 88 12.70 -7.29 17.99
CA GLU A 88 11.84 -6.91 16.88
C GLU A 88 12.27 -7.72 15.65
N PRO A 89 11.32 -8.30 14.89
CA PRO A 89 11.66 -9.04 13.69
C PRO A 89 12.42 -8.11 12.76
N GLU A 90 13.60 -8.55 12.30
CA GLU A 90 14.32 -7.84 11.26
C GLU A 90 13.41 -7.76 10.02
N VAL A 91 13.39 -6.58 9.39
CA VAL A 91 12.66 -6.39 8.14
C VAL A 91 13.29 -7.33 7.09
N GLY A 92 12.53 -8.34 6.68
CA GLY A 92 12.93 -9.28 5.64
C GLY A 92 12.93 -8.64 4.25
N PRO A 93 13.49 -9.32 3.24
CA PRO A 93 13.44 -8.85 1.87
C PRO A 93 11.97 -8.77 1.38
N PRO A 94 11.60 -7.70 0.66
CA PRO A 94 10.24 -7.53 0.17
C PRO A 94 9.90 -8.50 -0.97
N ASN A 95 8.60 -8.70 -1.18
CA ASN A 95 8.09 -9.61 -2.21
C ASN A 95 8.54 -9.25 -3.62
N PHE A 96 8.56 -7.95 -3.97
CA PHE A 96 9.01 -7.51 -5.29
C PHE A 96 10.49 -7.83 -5.54
N MET A 97 11.33 -7.77 -4.51
CA MET A 97 12.74 -8.14 -4.63
C MET A 97 12.87 -9.65 -4.88
N MET A 98 12.10 -10.48 -4.17
CA MET A 98 12.06 -11.93 -4.40
C MET A 98 11.55 -12.28 -5.80
N ALA A 99 10.51 -11.60 -6.26
CA ALA A 99 9.94 -11.76 -7.60
C ALA A 99 10.96 -11.44 -8.69
N MET A 100 11.70 -10.33 -8.53
CA MET A 100 12.78 -9.95 -9.43
C MET A 100 13.94 -10.95 -9.44
N SER A 101 14.34 -11.49 -8.28
CA SER A 101 15.40 -12.51 -8.22
C SER A 101 15.04 -13.76 -9.02
N ARG A 102 13.78 -14.20 -8.97
CA ARG A 102 13.30 -15.36 -9.75
C ARG A 102 13.42 -15.12 -11.25
N HIS A 103 13.15 -13.89 -11.72
CA HIS A 103 13.30 -13.50 -13.13
C HIS A 103 14.74 -13.23 -13.56
N ALA A 104 15.62 -12.87 -12.63
CA ALA A 104 17.04 -12.66 -12.92
C ALA A 104 17.84 -13.97 -13.02
N HIS A 105 17.34 -15.08 -12.43
CA HIS A 105 18.00 -16.38 -12.49
C HIS A 105 18.10 -16.92 -13.92
N GLY A 106 19.25 -16.72 -14.56
CA GLY A 106 19.56 -17.16 -15.92
C GLY A 106 20.38 -16.14 -16.72
N LYS A 107 20.41 -14.87 -16.29
CA LYS A 107 21.29 -13.86 -16.88
C LYS A 107 22.69 -13.95 -16.23
N LYS A 108 23.71 -13.91 -17.09
CA LYS A 108 25.11 -14.24 -16.77
C LYS A 108 25.85 -13.14 -16.02
N ASP A 109 25.23 -11.98 -15.87
CA ASP A 109 25.79 -10.80 -15.21
C ASP A 109 25.00 -10.55 -13.93
N ASP A 110 25.71 -10.41 -12.80
CA ASP A 110 25.20 -10.14 -11.45
C ASP A 110 24.49 -8.76 -11.33
N GLU A 111 24.04 -8.15 -12.43
CA GLU A 111 23.43 -6.83 -12.48
C GLU A 111 21.90 -6.92 -12.61
N TRP A 112 21.19 -6.23 -11.73
CA TRP A 112 19.73 -6.16 -11.80
C TRP A 112 19.27 -5.43 -13.07
N PRO A 113 18.31 -5.99 -13.83
CA PRO A 113 17.71 -5.27 -14.94
C PRO A 113 16.92 -4.06 -14.42
N GLU A 114 16.74 -3.05 -15.27
CA GLU A 114 15.73 -2.03 -15.01
C GLU A 114 14.35 -2.68 -14.88
N TRP A 115 13.53 -2.14 -13.98
CA TRP A 115 12.21 -2.68 -13.67
C TRP A 115 11.26 -1.58 -13.25
N GLY A 116 9.96 -1.91 -13.22
CA GLY A 116 8.91 -1.02 -12.77
C GLY A 116 7.75 -1.01 -13.75
N PHE A 117 7.19 0.16 -14.05
CA PHE A 117 5.94 0.30 -14.79
C PHE A 117 6.07 1.22 -16.00
N VAL A 118 5.24 0.97 -17.00
CA VAL A 118 4.92 1.98 -18.02
C VAL A 118 3.73 2.77 -17.51
N GLY A 119 3.84 4.09 -17.52
CA GLY A 119 2.77 4.99 -17.09
C GLY A 119 2.34 5.89 -18.24
N PHE A 120 1.05 6.16 -18.38
CA PHE A 120 0.50 7.09 -19.36
C PHE A 120 -0.07 8.31 -18.67
N ARG A 121 0.30 9.50 -19.14
CA ARG A 121 -0.38 10.73 -18.76
C ARG A 121 -1.64 10.86 -19.63
N ALA A 122 -2.80 10.87 -18.99
CA ALA A 122 -4.11 10.98 -19.66
C ALA A 122 -4.87 12.26 -19.23
N THR A 123 -4.16 13.21 -18.63
CA THR A 123 -4.69 14.54 -18.29
C THR A 123 -3.65 15.61 -18.58
N TYR A 124 -4.07 16.66 -19.28
CA TYR A 124 -3.24 17.79 -19.67
C TYR A 124 -3.93 19.12 -19.32
N GLY A 125 -3.14 20.19 -19.24
CA GLY A 125 -3.64 21.55 -19.02
C GLY A 125 -3.09 22.24 -17.78
N ASP A 126 -2.51 21.49 -16.84
CA ASP A 126 -1.81 22.03 -15.67
C ASP A 126 -0.46 21.31 -15.45
N GLU A 127 0.62 21.91 -15.96
CA GLU A 127 1.97 21.36 -15.83
C GLU A 127 2.52 21.48 -14.40
N ASP A 128 2.09 22.48 -13.64
CA ASP A 128 2.51 22.64 -12.24
C ASP A 128 1.89 21.54 -11.39
N ALA A 129 0.61 21.23 -11.60
CA ALA A 129 -0.06 20.10 -10.96
C ALA A 129 0.54 18.76 -11.39
N TRP A 130 0.92 18.60 -12.67
CA TRP A 130 1.63 17.40 -13.13
C TRP A 130 2.99 17.23 -12.45
N GLY A 131 3.80 18.30 -12.36
CA GLY A 131 5.07 18.28 -11.64
C GLY A 131 4.90 17.96 -10.15
N ALA A 132 3.87 18.53 -9.51
CA ALA A 132 3.53 18.22 -8.12
C ALA A 132 3.07 16.77 -7.94
N PHE A 133 2.31 16.23 -8.91
CA PHE A 133 1.89 14.83 -8.93
C PHE A 133 3.10 13.91 -8.98
N LEU A 134 4.02 14.12 -9.94
CA LEU A 134 5.20 13.27 -10.11
C LEU A 134 6.05 13.24 -8.84
N LYS A 135 6.24 14.42 -8.22
CA LYS A 135 6.97 14.54 -6.97
C LYS A 135 6.30 13.73 -5.85
N ARG A 136 5.00 13.94 -5.64
CA ARG A 136 4.26 13.29 -4.55
C ARG A 136 4.10 11.79 -4.76
N PHE A 137 3.86 11.36 -6.00
CA PHE A 137 3.85 9.95 -6.38
C PHE A 137 5.20 9.29 -6.07
N GLY A 138 6.31 9.96 -6.39
CA GLY A 138 7.66 9.51 -6.04
C GLY A 138 7.87 9.42 -4.52
N GLU A 139 7.43 10.41 -3.75
CA GLU A 139 7.51 10.41 -2.28
C GLU A 139 6.79 9.20 -1.66
N VAL A 140 5.60 8.84 -2.17
CA VAL A 140 4.86 7.65 -1.71
C VAL A 140 5.64 6.36 -1.97
N LEU A 141 6.26 6.22 -3.14
CA LEU A 141 7.08 5.04 -3.45
C LEU A 141 8.39 5.01 -2.65
N ASP A 142 8.98 6.18 -2.41
CA ASP A 142 10.19 6.32 -1.60
C ASP A 142 9.95 5.89 -0.15
N GLU A 143 8.76 6.12 0.43
CA GLU A 143 8.41 5.59 1.76
C GLU A 143 8.50 4.06 1.82
N THR A 144 8.06 3.34 0.78
CA THR A 144 8.21 1.88 0.70
C THR A 144 9.69 1.48 0.62
N PHE A 145 10.50 2.15 -0.21
CA PHE A 145 11.93 1.85 -0.29
C PHE A 145 12.67 2.16 1.02
N ASP A 146 12.31 3.24 1.69
CA ASP A 146 12.91 3.65 2.95
C ASP A 146 12.56 2.66 4.08
N PHE A 147 11.35 2.10 4.07
CA PHE A 147 10.95 1.01 4.97
C PHE A 147 11.88 -0.22 4.84
N TYR A 148 12.27 -0.56 3.61
CA TYR A 148 13.17 -1.69 3.32
C TYR A 148 14.66 -1.31 3.27
N ALA A 149 15.06 -0.08 3.63
CA ALA A 149 16.42 0.42 3.41
C ALA A 149 17.53 -0.38 4.11
N SER A 150 17.20 -1.11 5.19
CA SER A 150 18.14 -1.99 5.89
C SER A 150 18.37 -3.34 5.20
N VAL A 151 17.53 -3.71 4.23
CA VAL A 151 17.64 -4.97 3.48
C VAL A 151 18.84 -4.90 2.54
N LYS A 152 19.70 -5.93 2.59
CA LYS A 152 20.87 -6.05 1.70
C LYS A 152 20.43 -6.03 0.24
N GLY A 153 21.03 -5.15 -0.57
CA GLY A 153 20.74 -5.03 -2.00
C GLY A 153 19.62 -4.03 -2.34
N MET A 154 18.91 -3.50 -1.34
CA MET A 154 17.77 -2.60 -1.58
C MET A 154 18.14 -1.31 -2.31
N ALA A 155 19.31 -0.74 -2.00
CA ALA A 155 19.80 0.45 -2.69
C ALA A 155 19.99 0.23 -4.21
N GLU A 156 20.44 -0.96 -4.59
CA GLU A 156 20.62 -1.33 -6.00
C GLU A 156 19.27 -1.57 -6.69
N VAL A 157 18.36 -2.30 -6.02
CA VAL A 157 16.99 -2.52 -6.48
C VAL A 157 16.27 -1.19 -6.72
N ARG A 158 16.33 -0.26 -5.76
CA ARG A 158 15.79 1.11 -5.89
C ARG A 158 16.42 1.87 -7.06
N ALA A 159 17.74 1.78 -7.23
CA ALA A 159 18.44 2.49 -8.31
C ALA A 159 18.02 2.04 -9.72
N LYS A 160 17.49 0.82 -9.86
CA LYS A 160 17.01 0.26 -11.13
C LYS A 160 15.50 0.42 -11.37
N PHE A 161 14.75 0.87 -10.36
CA PHE A 161 13.32 1.11 -10.48
C PHE A 161 13.02 2.32 -11.37
N ARG A 162 12.06 2.19 -12.28
CA ARG A 162 11.60 3.26 -13.17
C ARG A 162 10.08 3.18 -13.34
N VAL A 163 9.43 4.34 -13.34
CA VAL A 163 8.15 4.51 -14.04
C VAL A 163 8.41 5.28 -15.32
N ARG A 164 8.22 4.64 -16.47
CA ARG A 164 8.44 5.24 -17.78
C ARG A 164 7.15 5.93 -18.22
N TRP A 165 7.08 7.24 -18.00
CA TRP A 165 5.93 8.06 -18.37
C TRP A 165 5.90 8.34 -19.87
N ILE A 166 4.80 7.97 -20.51
CA ILE A 166 4.45 8.30 -21.88
C ILE A 166 3.59 9.56 -21.83
N GLU A 167 4.16 10.65 -22.28
CA GLU A 167 3.51 11.96 -22.34
C GLU A 167 3.25 12.33 -23.79
N ASP A 168 2.08 11.92 -24.30
CA ASP A 168 1.58 12.25 -25.63
C ASP A 168 0.28 13.06 -25.47
N PRO A 169 0.26 14.36 -25.82
CA PRO A 169 -0.93 15.20 -25.69
C PRO A 169 -2.17 14.66 -26.42
N ALA A 170 -2.02 13.76 -27.40
CA ALA A 170 -3.15 13.08 -28.03
C ALA A 170 -3.91 12.14 -27.07
N LEU A 171 -3.33 11.82 -25.91
CA LEU A 171 -3.93 10.99 -24.87
C LEU A 171 -4.70 11.80 -23.82
N ASP A 172 -4.87 13.11 -24.00
CA ASP A 172 -5.66 13.92 -23.09
C ASP A 172 -7.12 13.45 -23.03
N GLY A 173 -7.56 13.03 -21.85
CA GLY A 173 -8.89 12.44 -21.65
C GLY A 173 -9.07 11.07 -22.28
N ALA A 174 -8.00 10.38 -22.69
CA ALA A 174 -8.07 9.07 -23.31
C ALA A 174 -8.79 8.05 -22.43
N ALA A 175 -9.63 7.22 -23.04
CA ALA A 175 -10.33 6.16 -22.34
C ALA A 175 -9.36 5.03 -21.93
N PRO A 176 -9.63 4.27 -20.85
CA PRO A 176 -8.78 3.16 -20.44
C PRO A 176 -8.52 2.14 -21.56
N GLN A 177 -9.51 1.88 -22.42
CA GLN A 177 -9.35 1.00 -23.58
C GLN A 177 -8.31 1.52 -24.59
N GLU A 178 -8.27 2.83 -24.84
CA GLU A 178 -7.28 3.44 -25.74
C GLU A 178 -5.87 3.32 -25.16
N ILE A 179 -5.74 3.50 -23.84
CA ILE A 179 -4.47 3.29 -23.13
C ILE A 179 -4.03 1.82 -23.20
N GLY A 180 -4.94 0.87 -22.97
CA GLY A 180 -4.65 -0.57 -23.08
C GLY A 180 -4.17 -0.96 -24.48
N ASN A 181 -4.87 -0.49 -25.52
CA ASN A 181 -4.48 -0.69 -26.92
C ASN A 181 -3.09 -0.10 -27.22
N ARG A 182 -2.80 1.09 -26.70
CA ARG A 182 -1.49 1.74 -26.87
C ARG A 182 -0.39 0.95 -26.19
N PHE A 183 -0.62 0.50 -24.96
CA PHE A 183 0.32 -0.28 -24.17
C PHE A 183 0.66 -1.61 -24.85
N ARG A 184 -0.35 -2.33 -25.36
CA ARG A 184 -0.13 -3.58 -26.11
C ARG A 184 0.73 -3.38 -27.35
N GLY A 185 0.55 -2.28 -28.05
CA GLY A 185 1.36 -1.93 -29.22
C GLY A 185 2.83 -1.62 -28.90
N MET A 186 3.24 -1.58 -27.62
CA MET A 186 4.59 -1.22 -27.19
C MET A 186 5.52 -2.41 -26.91
N GLU A 187 5.07 -3.65 -27.06
CA GLU A 187 5.85 -4.87 -26.72
C GLU A 187 7.26 -4.91 -27.36
N HIS A 188 7.45 -4.26 -28.50
CA HIS A 188 8.73 -4.22 -29.23
C HIS A 188 9.50 -2.90 -29.06
N THR A 189 9.13 -2.08 -28.08
CA THR A 189 9.79 -0.80 -27.80
C THR A 189 10.76 -0.92 -26.63
N ASP A 190 11.82 -0.10 -26.64
CA ASP A 190 12.78 -0.01 -25.53
C ASP A 190 12.15 0.53 -24.23
N CYS A 191 10.89 0.99 -24.28
CA CYS A 191 10.14 1.51 -23.14
C CYS A 191 9.32 0.45 -22.40
N PHE A 192 9.25 -0.78 -22.91
CA PHE A 192 8.36 -1.81 -22.39
C PHE A 192 8.95 -2.56 -21.18
N PHE A 193 8.09 -2.82 -20.20
CA PHE A 193 8.33 -3.81 -19.15
C PHE A 193 7.40 -4.99 -19.41
N PRO A 194 7.90 -6.24 -19.41
CA PRO A 194 7.12 -7.41 -19.82
C PRO A 194 6.16 -7.87 -18.72
N HIS A 195 5.09 -7.11 -18.49
CA HIS A 195 3.99 -7.48 -17.62
C HIS A 195 2.65 -6.95 -18.17
N SER A 196 1.54 -7.46 -17.64
CA SER A 196 0.20 -7.37 -18.22
C SER A 196 -0.55 -6.05 -17.96
N LEU A 197 0.02 -5.14 -17.14
CA LEU A 197 -0.63 -3.89 -16.73
C LEU A 197 0.25 -2.67 -16.99
N CYS A 198 -0.37 -1.57 -17.36
CA CYS A 198 0.24 -0.24 -17.31
C CYS A 198 -0.48 0.65 -16.30
N LEU A 199 0.14 1.79 -15.98
CA LEU A 199 -0.48 2.82 -15.16
C LEU A 199 -1.05 3.92 -16.06
N SER A 200 -2.15 4.53 -15.66
CA SER A 200 -2.71 5.71 -16.31
C SER A 200 -3.07 6.77 -15.27
N VAL A 201 -2.70 8.01 -15.54
CA VAL A 201 -3.03 9.16 -14.69
C VAL A 201 -4.13 9.97 -15.38
N THR A 202 -5.35 9.71 -14.95
CA THR A 202 -6.53 10.52 -15.28
C THR A 202 -6.60 11.74 -14.36
N GLN A 203 -7.51 12.68 -14.66
CA GLN A 203 -7.73 13.85 -13.80
C GLN A 203 -8.05 13.45 -12.34
N LYS A 204 -8.88 12.43 -12.14
CA LYS A 204 -9.22 11.93 -10.79
C LYS A 204 -8.01 11.35 -10.05
N ALA A 205 -7.15 10.61 -10.75
CA ALA A 205 -5.93 10.05 -10.17
C ALA A 205 -4.94 11.16 -9.79
N LEU A 206 -4.80 12.17 -10.65
CA LEU A 206 -3.97 13.35 -10.37
C LEU A 206 -4.45 14.07 -9.10
N GLU A 207 -5.73 14.39 -9.02
CA GLU A 207 -6.34 15.04 -7.85
C GLU A 207 -6.17 14.18 -6.60
N SER A 208 -6.48 12.89 -6.70
CA SER A 208 -6.39 11.93 -5.60
C SER A 208 -4.99 11.89 -4.99
N VAL A 209 -3.95 11.79 -5.82
CA VAL A 209 -2.57 11.79 -5.30
C VAL A 209 -2.27 13.11 -4.60
N LEU A 210 -2.62 14.25 -5.20
CA LEU A 210 -2.33 15.58 -4.64
C LEU A 210 -3.05 15.88 -3.32
N THR A 211 -4.29 15.40 -3.15
CA THR A 211 -5.12 15.75 -1.99
C THR A 211 -5.14 14.69 -0.89
N SER A 212 -4.85 13.43 -1.20
CA SER A 212 -4.92 12.33 -0.22
C SER A 212 -3.80 12.40 0.82
N PRO A 213 -4.02 11.99 2.09
CA PRO A 213 -2.97 11.89 3.09
C PRO A 213 -1.80 10.97 2.68
N MET A 214 -0.58 11.32 3.09
CA MET A 214 0.61 10.47 2.88
C MET A 214 0.52 9.15 3.65
N PRO A 215 1.12 8.04 3.18
CA PRO A 215 1.05 6.76 3.89
C PRO A 215 1.54 6.82 5.34
N ALA A 216 2.61 7.57 5.61
CA ALA A 216 3.12 7.80 6.95
C ALA A 216 2.14 8.50 7.93
N SER A 217 1.03 9.07 7.46
CA SER A 217 0.09 9.82 8.32
C SER A 217 -0.82 8.93 9.17
N ALA A 218 -1.20 7.74 8.66
CA ALA A 218 -2.04 6.76 9.35
C ALA A 218 -2.03 5.44 8.58
N LYS A 219 -2.34 4.33 9.28
CA LYS A 219 -2.49 3.03 8.63
C LYS A 219 -3.53 3.08 7.52
N LEU A 220 -3.27 2.32 6.46
CA LEU A 220 -4.08 2.26 5.25
C LEU A 220 -5.58 2.08 5.51
N ARG A 221 -5.97 1.24 6.46
CA ARG A 221 -7.38 0.97 6.78
C ARG A 221 -8.12 2.11 7.50
N TRP A 222 -7.39 3.06 8.07
CA TRP A 222 -7.95 4.21 8.80
C TRP A 222 -7.90 5.49 8.00
N ARG A 223 -7.27 5.48 6.82
CA ARG A 223 -7.19 6.67 5.99
C ARG A 223 -8.51 6.92 5.27
N PRO A 224 -9.10 8.13 5.39
CA PRO A 224 -10.36 8.45 4.72
C PRO A 224 -10.22 8.51 3.19
N GLN A 225 -9.01 8.76 2.71
CA GLN A 225 -8.65 8.83 1.30
C GLN A 225 -7.27 8.22 1.10
N ILE A 226 -7.07 7.57 -0.04
CA ILE A 226 -5.82 6.89 -0.38
C ILE A 226 -5.40 7.38 -1.76
N PRO A 227 -4.14 7.83 -1.94
CA PRO A 227 -3.64 8.22 -3.24
C PRO A 227 -3.69 7.01 -4.18
N PHE A 228 -4.30 7.17 -5.35
CA PHE A 228 -4.43 6.09 -6.33
C PHE A 228 -4.04 6.53 -7.74
N VAL A 229 -3.69 5.55 -8.56
CA VAL A 229 -3.59 5.66 -10.02
C VAL A 229 -4.44 4.58 -10.68
N LEU A 230 -4.66 4.68 -11.99
CA LEU A 230 -5.41 3.64 -12.71
C LEU A 230 -4.45 2.56 -13.18
N ALA A 231 -4.70 1.30 -12.82
CA ALA A 231 -4.06 0.15 -13.48
C ALA A 231 -4.92 -0.26 -14.68
N VAL A 232 -4.31 -0.40 -15.85
CA VAL A 232 -4.99 -0.69 -17.11
C VAL A 232 -4.34 -1.91 -17.76
N ALA A 233 -5.13 -2.94 -18.02
CA ALA A 233 -4.67 -4.14 -18.69
C ALA A 233 -4.40 -3.89 -20.17
N ALA A 234 -3.40 -4.58 -20.72
CA ALA A 234 -3.16 -4.60 -22.16
C ALA A 234 -4.39 -5.05 -22.95
N GLU A 235 -5.22 -5.90 -22.35
CA GLU A 235 -6.46 -6.48 -22.87
C GLU A 235 -7.71 -5.66 -22.54
N CYS A 236 -7.55 -4.42 -22.05
CA CYS A 236 -8.67 -3.59 -21.64
C CYS A 236 -9.70 -3.39 -22.75
N GLY A 237 -10.96 -3.76 -22.48
CA GLY A 237 -12.07 -3.67 -23.44
C GLY A 237 -12.19 -4.85 -24.40
N GLU A 238 -11.32 -5.86 -24.29
CA GLU A 238 -11.53 -7.15 -24.94
C GLU A 238 -12.33 -8.09 -24.05
N ARG A 239 -13.12 -8.96 -24.68
CA ARG A 239 -13.84 -10.00 -23.97
C ARG A 239 -12.84 -11.10 -23.63
N ILE A 240 -12.63 -11.35 -22.34
CA ILE A 240 -11.81 -12.46 -21.87
C ILE A 240 -12.45 -13.74 -22.42
N PRO A 241 -11.72 -14.59 -23.17
CA PRO A 241 -12.28 -15.82 -23.68
C PRO A 241 -12.68 -16.72 -22.51
N ASN A 242 -13.96 -17.06 -22.38
CA ASN A 242 -14.39 -18.10 -21.45
C ASN A 242 -13.61 -19.37 -21.77
N ASN A 243 -12.86 -19.89 -20.80
CA ASN A 243 -12.28 -21.21 -20.93
C ASN A 243 -13.40 -22.22 -20.62
N PRO A 244 -13.88 -23.00 -21.60
CA PRO A 244 -15.01 -23.90 -21.38
C PRO A 244 -14.57 -25.07 -20.51
N GLY A 245 -14.66 -24.89 -19.18
CA GLY A 245 -14.22 -25.87 -18.20
C GLY A 245 -14.13 -25.35 -16.76
N ASP A 246 -13.96 -24.03 -16.57
CA ASP A 246 -13.79 -23.43 -15.24
C ASP A 246 -14.99 -22.53 -14.90
N GLU A 247 -15.98 -23.12 -14.20
CA GLU A 247 -17.23 -22.44 -13.78
C GLU A 247 -16.97 -21.21 -12.88
N ASP A 248 -15.84 -21.18 -12.15
CA ASP A 248 -15.44 -20.06 -11.28
C ASP A 248 -14.73 -18.92 -12.05
N GLU A 249 -14.07 -19.20 -13.18
CA GLU A 249 -13.41 -18.18 -14.02
C GLU A 249 -14.43 -17.40 -14.88
N GLU A 250 -15.56 -18.03 -15.24
CA GLU A 250 -16.62 -17.39 -16.04
C GLU A 250 -17.24 -16.17 -15.32
N GLU A 251 -17.44 -16.21 -13.99
CA GLU A 251 -18.11 -15.12 -13.26
C GLU A 251 -17.16 -13.94 -12.93
N ALA A 252 -15.85 -14.21 -12.77
CA ALA A 252 -14.84 -13.19 -12.52
C ALA A 252 -14.47 -12.42 -13.81
N GLY A 253 -14.27 -13.13 -14.92
CA GLY A 253 -13.92 -12.52 -16.21
C GLY A 253 -15.01 -11.58 -16.76
N ASP A 254 -16.28 -11.95 -16.63
CA ASP A 254 -17.41 -11.16 -17.16
C ASP A 254 -17.59 -9.80 -16.46
N ASN A 255 -17.12 -9.66 -15.21
CA ASN A 255 -17.22 -8.42 -14.44
C ASN A 255 -15.99 -7.53 -14.56
N PHE A 256 -14.90 -8.02 -15.16
CA PHE A 256 -13.67 -7.26 -15.28
C PHE A 256 -13.71 -6.28 -16.45
N ARG A 257 -13.74 -4.98 -16.13
CA ARG A 257 -13.73 -3.89 -17.12
C ARG A 257 -12.40 -3.67 -17.85
N GLY A 258 -11.34 -4.39 -17.48
CA GLY A 258 -10.00 -4.20 -18.04
C GLY A 258 -9.11 -3.19 -17.31
N TYR A 259 -9.62 -2.54 -16.25
CA TYR A 259 -8.89 -1.53 -15.49
C TYR A 259 -9.43 -1.38 -14.07
N PHE A 260 -8.67 -0.79 -13.14
CA PHE A 260 -9.12 -0.49 -11.78
C PHE A 260 -8.25 0.57 -11.10
N ASN A 261 -8.78 1.26 -10.09
CA ASN A 261 -7.97 2.17 -9.28
C ASN A 261 -7.09 1.33 -8.34
N VAL A 262 -5.81 1.65 -8.25
CA VAL A 262 -4.84 0.99 -7.36
C VAL A 262 -4.18 2.01 -6.46
N ALA A 263 -4.09 1.70 -5.17
CA ALA A 263 -3.35 2.51 -4.20
C ALA A 263 -1.87 2.61 -4.61
N VAL A 264 -1.31 3.81 -4.60
CA VAL A 264 0.09 4.05 -5.02
C VAL A 264 1.07 3.28 -4.14
N GLU A 265 0.80 3.20 -2.84
CA GLU A 265 1.64 2.44 -1.88
C GLU A 265 1.60 0.91 -2.10
N SER A 266 0.58 0.41 -2.80
CA SER A 266 0.45 -1.02 -3.11
C SER A 266 1.17 -1.41 -4.41
N LEU A 267 1.70 -0.44 -5.16
CA LEU A 267 2.31 -0.70 -6.48
C LEU A 267 3.51 -1.64 -6.39
N LEU A 268 4.37 -1.48 -5.39
CA LEU A 268 5.61 -2.26 -5.28
C LEU A 268 5.36 -3.61 -4.60
N ASP A 269 4.85 -3.61 -3.37
CA ASP A 269 4.77 -4.84 -2.57
C ASP A 269 3.74 -5.83 -3.09
N GLU A 270 2.62 -5.33 -3.63
CA GLU A 270 1.48 -6.14 -4.03
C GLU A 270 1.37 -6.23 -5.56
N LEU A 271 1.07 -5.11 -6.23
CA LEU A 271 0.73 -5.14 -7.66
C LEU A 271 1.89 -5.65 -8.52
N PHE A 272 3.08 -5.07 -8.36
CA PHE A 272 4.26 -5.46 -9.14
C PHE A 272 4.60 -6.94 -8.95
N THR A 273 4.56 -7.43 -7.72
CA THR A 273 4.79 -8.84 -7.39
C THR A 273 3.84 -9.75 -8.19
N ILE A 274 2.54 -9.45 -8.18
CA ILE A 274 1.53 -10.25 -8.88
C ILE A 274 1.79 -10.25 -10.38
N VAL A 275 1.91 -9.07 -11.00
CA VAL A 275 1.99 -8.97 -12.46
C VAL A 275 3.32 -9.44 -13.03
N VAL A 276 4.43 -9.27 -12.29
CA VAL A 276 5.73 -9.71 -12.79
C VAL A 276 5.87 -11.22 -12.68
N THR A 277 5.34 -11.85 -11.62
CA THR A 277 5.46 -13.30 -11.42
C THR A 277 4.44 -14.10 -12.23
N ASP A 278 3.50 -13.42 -12.89
CA ASP A 278 2.34 -14.04 -13.53
C ASP A 278 1.59 -14.96 -12.55
N MET A 279 1.53 -14.53 -11.28
CA MET A 279 0.87 -15.27 -10.20
C MET A 279 -0.64 -15.32 -10.40
N SER A 280 -1.19 -14.25 -10.96
CA SER A 280 -2.60 -14.10 -11.27
C SER A 280 -2.79 -13.16 -12.45
N ALA A 281 -3.75 -13.47 -13.32
CA ALA A 281 -4.16 -12.59 -14.39
C ALA A 281 -4.92 -11.36 -13.83
N PRO A 282 -4.87 -10.20 -14.50
CA PRO A 282 -5.52 -8.97 -14.02
C PRO A 282 -6.99 -9.10 -13.64
N TYR A 283 -7.76 -9.96 -14.32
CA TYR A 283 -9.18 -10.16 -14.02
C TYR A 283 -9.40 -10.90 -12.70
N GLU A 284 -8.51 -11.81 -12.30
CA GLU A 284 -8.68 -12.63 -11.09
C GLU A 284 -8.65 -11.80 -9.80
N PHE A 285 -7.97 -10.64 -9.80
CA PHE A 285 -7.91 -9.75 -8.64
C PHE A 285 -8.53 -8.37 -8.89
N GLY A 286 -8.66 -7.96 -10.15
CA GLY A 286 -9.27 -6.68 -10.52
C GLY A 286 -10.79 -6.73 -10.65
N ALA A 287 -11.40 -7.90 -10.92
CA ALA A 287 -12.85 -8.03 -11.12
C ALA A 287 -13.68 -7.64 -9.90
N PHE A 288 -13.12 -7.81 -8.69
CA PHE A 288 -13.80 -7.48 -7.43
C PHE A 288 -13.80 -5.97 -7.13
N VAL A 289 -13.06 -5.17 -7.89
CA VAL A 289 -12.95 -3.72 -7.69
C VAL A 289 -14.10 -3.01 -8.41
N LYS A 290 -15.10 -2.58 -7.64
CA LYS A 290 -16.35 -2.01 -8.20
C LYS A 290 -16.23 -0.50 -8.35
N GLY A 291 -16.66 0.02 -9.51
CA GLY A 291 -16.80 1.46 -9.73
C GLY A 291 -15.50 2.23 -9.46
N GLU A 292 -15.52 3.09 -8.46
CA GLU A 292 -14.38 3.94 -8.09
C GLU A 292 -13.50 3.33 -6.99
N ASP A 293 -13.87 2.16 -6.45
CA ASP A 293 -13.13 1.51 -5.38
C ASP A 293 -11.65 1.32 -5.72
N ILE A 294 -10.81 1.32 -4.68
CA ILE A 294 -9.36 1.32 -4.78
C ILE A 294 -8.84 -0.03 -4.32
N TRP A 295 -8.17 -0.74 -5.22
CA TRP A 295 -7.46 -1.97 -4.93
C TRP A 295 -6.23 -1.71 -4.07
N ARG A 296 -5.99 -2.59 -3.09
CA ARG A 296 -4.92 -2.44 -2.08
C ARG A 296 -4.01 -3.66 -1.95
N SER A 297 -4.56 -4.87 -2.04
CA SER A 297 -3.79 -6.11 -1.99
C SER A 297 -4.61 -7.26 -2.56
N GLY A 298 -3.96 -8.38 -2.86
CA GLY A 298 -4.64 -9.59 -3.33
C GLY A 298 -5.46 -10.33 -2.26
N ILE A 299 -5.35 -9.96 -0.98
CA ILE A 299 -5.93 -10.70 0.17
C ILE A 299 -6.95 -9.84 0.95
N GLY A 300 -7.05 -8.54 0.65
CA GLY A 300 -7.93 -7.61 1.37
C GLY A 300 -9.08 -7.08 0.54
N ASP A 301 -10.17 -6.71 1.21
CA ASP A 301 -11.30 -6.02 0.54
C ASP A 301 -10.82 -4.71 -0.12
N PRO A 302 -11.34 -4.35 -1.31
CA PRO A 302 -11.10 -3.04 -1.90
C PRO A 302 -11.48 -1.91 -0.93
N HIS A 303 -10.73 -0.81 -0.96
CA HIS A 303 -11.13 0.37 -0.20
C HIS A 303 -12.23 1.12 -0.97
N PRO A 304 -13.36 1.47 -0.33
CA PRO A 304 -14.36 2.26 -1.00
C PRO A 304 -13.76 3.60 -1.43
N ALA A 305 -13.95 4.01 -2.68
CA ALA A 305 -13.62 5.38 -3.05
C ALA A 305 -14.46 6.34 -2.21
N TYR A 306 -13.85 7.45 -1.78
CA TYR A 306 -14.58 8.47 -1.05
C TYR A 306 -15.71 9.02 -1.92
N VAL A 307 -16.96 8.73 -1.54
CA VAL A 307 -18.15 9.37 -2.10
C VAL A 307 -18.34 10.68 -1.34
N GLY A 308 -17.67 11.73 -1.78
CA GLY A 308 -17.96 13.08 -1.29
C GLY A 308 -19.37 13.47 -1.69
N ASN A 309 -20.25 13.66 -0.70
CA ASN A 309 -21.42 14.51 -0.84
C ASN A 309 -21.01 15.98 -0.83
#